data_AF-A0A9X2NY09-F1
#
_entry.id   AF-A0A9X2NY09-F1
#
_cell.length_a   1.000
_cell.length_b   1.000
_cell.length_c   1.000
_cell.angle_alpha   90.00
_cell.angle_beta   90.00
_cell.angle_gamma   90.00
#
_symmetry.space_group_name_H-M   'P 1'
#
loop_
_entity.id
_entity.type
_entity.pdbx_description
1 polymer ?
#
loop_
_entity_poly.entity_id
_entity_poly.type
_entity_poly.pdbx_seq_one_letter_code
_entity_poly.pdbx_strand_id
1 'polypeptide(L)'
;MTTIHIQHWLKANQRTRVLPTDKWYLNFATSILPSVKASPLFCKEDCRTQANTAIALSMYFQDAIAQNGGWKLFTEVHRKVYGNHLPFYLPADNYVPDEINPEDIAFVLWTLKSQPGSPNQNYTLFSPYDKELLALSQTVYKLMDARFEEAPIREEASSCLWVTGTDLPDMPITPLPEVTPETKLGNLTSRCLKYSKGKPLLYFTNYKELCTFFVDILGWENKPSALLPDLEHKKEFVIYANTKGMLIAHNVAACFREAHNPMYDAKRAAAEGYDMFCQPGYCPFDLLKYGMAKGILPDVELPFPKGKEILQQNWDFIARYYLRQYYEGE
;
A
#
# COMPACT_ATOMS: atom_id res chain seq x y z
N MET A 1 20.37 12.05 29.47
CA MET A 1 19.55 12.21 28.25
C MET A 1 19.77 10.98 27.38
N THR A 2 18.71 10.33 26.89
CA THR A 2 18.87 9.29 25.87
C THR A 2 19.24 9.99 24.56
N THR A 3 20.45 9.79 24.07
CA THR A 3 20.94 10.46 22.86
C THR A 3 20.89 9.49 21.68
N ILE A 4 20.43 9.98 20.52
CA ILE A 4 20.49 9.20 19.28
C ILE A 4 21.93 9.29 18.74
N HIS A 5 22.55 8.16 18.46
CA HIS A 5 23.92 8.16 17.92
C HIS A 5 23.94 8.57 16.45
N ILE A 6 24.96 9.33 16.04
CA ILE A 6 25.14 9.81 14.66
C ILE A 6 25.15 8.68 13.63
N GLN A 7 25.69 7.50 13.96
CA GLN A 7 25.67 6.34 13.08
C GLN A 7 24.25 5.89 12.73
N HIS A 8 23.30 6.05 13.64
CA HIS A 8 21.91 5.70 13.41
C HIS A 8 21.24 6.68 12.44
N TRP A 9 21.49 7.97 12.63
CA TRP A 9 21.04 9.04 11.73
C TRP A 9 21.58 8.86 10.31
N LEU A 10 22.88 8.61 10.20
CA LEU A 10 23.55 8.37 8.91
C LEU A 10 22.97 7.14 8.20
N LYS A 11 22.73 6.05 8.94
CA LYS A 11 22.10 4.84 8.38
C LYS A 11 20.70 5.12 7.84
N ALA A 12 19.86 5.87 8.56
CA ALA A 12 18.53 6.24 8.09
C ALA A 12 18.60 7.12 6.82
N ASN A 13 19.60 7.99 6.75
CA ASN A 13 19.89 8.81 5.57
C ASN A 13 20.62 8.04 4.44
N GLN A 14 20.91 6.74 4.62
CA GLN A 14 21.70 5.92 3.70
C GLN A 14 23.08 6.50 3.35
N ARG A 15 23.71 7.14 4.34
CA ARG A 15 25.02 7.76 4.21
C ARG A 15 25.99 7.17 5.22
N THR A 16 27.28 7.31 4.94
CA THR A 16 28.38 7.01 5.88
C THR A 16 29.15 8.26 6.29
N ARG A 17 29.03 9.35 5.52
CA ARG A 17 29.70 10.62 5.76
C ARG A 17 28.76 11.61 6.45
N VAL A 18 29.29 12.28 7.47
CA VAL A 18 28.62 13.38 8.18
C VAL A 18 28.65 14.64 7.33
N LEU A 19 27.51 15.32 7.25
CA LEU A 19 27.33 16.61 6.60
C LEU A 19 27.21 17.73 7.64
N PRO A 20 27.47 19.00 7.28
CA PRO A 20 27.46 20.12 8.22
C PRO A 20 26.13 20.29 8.99
N THR A 21 25.00 19.99 8.35
CA THR A 21 23.66 20.14 8.94
C THR A 21 23.24 18.94 9.81
N ASP A 22 23.90 17.78 9.69
CA ASP A 22 23.50 16.55 10.37
C ASP A 22 23.44 16.71 11.90
N LYS A 23 24.36 17.48 12.49
CA LYS A 23 24.38 17.70 13.93
C LYS A 23 23.13 18.44 14.41
N TRP A 24 22.64 19.40 13.63
CA TRP A 24 21.45 20.18 13.97
C TRP A 24 20.21 19.28 13.96
N TYR A 25 19.98 18.55 12.87
CA TYR A 25 18.84 17.63 12.76
C TYR A 25 18.93 16.45 13.73
N LEU A 26 20.12 15.91 14.01
CA LEU A 26 20.29 14.89 15.06
C LEU A 26 19.92 15.42 16.46
N ASN A 27 20.31 16.66 16.78
CA ASN A 27 19.91 17.31 18.03
C ASN A 27 18.40 17.53 18.08
N PHE A 28 17.79 17.93 16.96
CA PHE A 28 16.35 18.07 16.84
C PHE A 28 15.63 16.74 17.05
N ALA A 29 16.06 15.66 16.38
CA ALA A 29 15.55 14.30 16.60
C ALA A 29 15.68 13.88 18.08
N THR A 30 16.82 14.16 18.70
CA THR A 30 17.04 13.88 20.14
C THR A 30 16.09 14.69 21.03
N SER A 31 15.70 15.90 20.62
CA SER A 31 14.73 16.73 21.34
C SER A 31 13.28 16.25 21.20
N ILE A 32 12.92 15.61 20.08
CA ILE A 32 11.60 15.00 19.85
C ILE A 32 11.44 13.68 20.61
N LEU A 33 12.53 12.94 20.80
CA LEU A 33 12.50 11.58 21.36
C LEU A 33 11.72 11.46 22.69
N PRO A 34 11.81 12.38 23.68
CA PRO A 34 10.98 12.32 24.88
C PRO A 34 9.48 12.34 24.59
N SER A 35 9.01 13.17 23.64
CA SER A 35 7.61 13.24 23.25
C SER A 35 7.14 11.94 22.57
N VAL A 36 8.00 11.32 21.75
CA VAL A 36 7.74 9.99 21.17
C VAL A 36 7.63 8.93 22.27
N LYS A 37 8.57 8.91 23.22
CA LYS A 37 8.56 7.96 24.35
C LYS A 37 7.34 8.10 25.26
N ALA A 38 6.90 9.34 25.48
CA ALA A 38 5.74 9.63 26.32
C ALA A 38 4.41 9.37 25.58
N SER A 39 4.42 9.35 24.24
CA SER A 39 3.21 9.14 23.44
C SER A 39 2.62 7.75 23.67
N PRO A 40 1.31 7.62 23.93
CA PRO A 40 0.61 6.34 23.96
C PRO A 40 0.88 5.44 22.73
N LEU A 41 1.13 6.05 21.57
CA LEU A 41 1.39 5.36 20.31
C LEU A 41 2.71 4.55 20.29
N PHE A 42 3.72 5.00 21.03
CA PHE A 42 5.08 4.44 21.00
C PHE A 42 5.66 4.12 22.38
N CYS A 43 4.95 4.40 23.48
CA CYS A 43 5.47 4.21 24.84
C CYS A 43 5.79 2.76 25.21
N LYS A 44 5.14 1.80 24.54
CA LYS A 44 5.37 0.36 24.69
C LYS A 44 6.36 -0.23 23.67
N GLU A 45 6.73 0.55 22.67
CA GLU A 45 7.68 0.13 21.65
C GLU A 45 9.10 0.14 22.22
N ASP A 46 9.98 -0.67 21.63
CA ASP A 46 11.37 -0.73 22.06
C ASP A 46 12.12 0.60 21.78
N CYS A 47 13.25 0.79 22.47
CA CYS A 47 14.05 2.02 22.37
C CYS A 47 14.52 2.32 20.94
N ARG A 48 14.75 1.29 20.11
CA ARG A 48 15.20 1.45 18.72
C ARG A 48 14.04 1.95 17.86
N THR A 49 12.84 1.39 18.01
CA THR A 49 11.63 1.85 17.30
C THR A 49 11.28 3.30 17.66
N GLN A 50 11.38 3.66 18.94
CA GLN A 50 11.20 5.06 19.39
C GLN A 50 12.25 5.99 18.78
N ALA A 51 13.53 5.58 18.73
CA ALA A 51 14.59 6.35 18.10
C ALA A 51 14.40 6.50 16.59
N ASN A 52 14.01 5.42 15.89
CA ASN A 52 13.70 5.45 14.46
C ASN A 52 12.59 6.45 14.14
N THR A 53 11.56 6.49 14.99
CA THR A 53 10.44 7.42 14.84
C THR A 53 10.92 8.87 14.95
N ALA A 54 11.70 9.18 15.98
CA ALA A 54 12.27 10.52 16.13
C ALA A 54 13.20 10.93 14.96
N ILE A 55 13.97 9.97 14.43
CA ILE A 55 14.80 10.18 13.23
C ILE A 55 13.94 10.47 12.00
N ALA A 56 12.94 9.64 11.70
CA ALA A 56 12.09 9.80 10.53
C ALA A 56 11.33 11.14 10.54
N LEU A 57 10.81 11.55 11.71
CA LEU A 57 10.20 12.86 11.89
C LEU A 57 11.19 14.00 11.63
N SER A 58 12.44 13.87 12.10
CA SER A 58 13.47 14.87 11.80
C SER A 58 13.94 14.85 10.34
N MET A 59 13.85 13.71 9.64
CA MET A 59 14.14 13.62 8.20
C MET A 59 13.04 14.31 7.39
N TYR A 60 11.77 14.12 7.76
CA TYR A 60 10.67 14.91 7.20
C TYR A 60 10.93 16.41 7.35
N PHE A 61 11.27 16.87 8.56
CA PHE A 61 11.53 18.28 8.78
C PHE A 61 12.68 18.83 7.92
N GLN A 62 13.76 18.05 7.80
CA GLN A 62 14.88 18.40 6.93
C GLN A 62 14.44 18.55 5.47
N ASP A 63 13.68 17.60 4.94
CA ASP A 63 13.22 17.63 3.56
C ASP A 63 12.20 18.75 3.31
N ALA A 64 11.32 19.03 4.26
CA ALA A 64 10.37 20.14 4.19
C ALA A 64 11.09 21.49 4.12
N ILE A 65 12.08 21.73 5.00
CA ILE A 65 12.89 22.95 5.00
C ILE A 65 13.72 23.09 3.71
N ALA A 66 14.25 21.98 3.20
CA ALA A 66 15.04 21.97 1.97
C ALA A 66 14.18 22.04 0.70
N GLN A 67 12.87 21.80 0.81
CA GLN A 67 11.94 21.65 -0.30
C GLN A 67 12.44 20.67 -1.37
N ASN A 68 13.16 19.64 -0.95
CA ASN A 68 13.80 18.65 -1.81
C ASN A 68 13.85 17.27 -1.12
N GLY A 69 14.45 16.29 -1.78
CA GLY A 69 14.65 14.96 -1.19
C GLY A 69 13.45 14.04 -1.28
N GLY A 70 13.43 13.04 -0.42
CA GLY A 70 12.47 11.95 -0.46
C GLY A 70 11.03 12.41 -0.25
N TRP A 71 10.80 13.33 0.69
CA TRP A 71 9.46 13.87 0.93
C TRP A 71 8.90 14.61 -0.29
N LYS A 72 9.70 15.51 -0.87
CA LYS A 72 9.30 16.29 -2.04
C LYS A 72 8.97 15.38 -3.21
N LEU A 73 9.84 14.40 -3.50
CA LEU A 73 9.59 13.44 -4.57
C LEU A 73 8.29 12.65 -4.34
N PHE A 74 8.06 12.19 -3.11
CA PHE A 74 6.85 11.46 -2.76
C PHE A 74 5.58 12.29 -3.03
N THR A 75 5.53 13.52 -2.53
CA THR A 75 4.34 14.39 -2.69
C THR A 75 4.10 14.79 -4.14
N GLU A 76 5.16 15.02 -4.93
CA GLU A 76 5.06 15.29 -6.37
C GLU A 76 4.51 14.09 -7.15
N VAL A 77 5.01 12.89 -6.87
CA VAL A 77 4.51 11.64 -7.47
C VAL A 77 3.05 11.44 -7.10
N HIS A 78 2.71 11.55 -5.81
CA HIS A 78 1.35 11.37 -5.34
C HIS A 78 0.39 12.37 -6.00
N ARG A 79 0.79 13.64 -6.14
CA ARG A 79 0.01 14.66 -6.85
C ARG A 79 -0.16 14.34 -8.33
N LYS A 80 0.91 13.87 -8.99
CA LYS A 80 0.86 13.50 -10.41
C LYS A 80 -0.10 12.34 -10.67
N VAL A 81 -0.17 11.36 -9.76
CA VAL A 81 -0.99 10.15 -9.92
C VAL A 81 -2.44 10.36 -9.44
N TYR A 82 -2.63 11.01 -8.29
CA TYR A 82 -3.93 11.09 -7.60
C TYR A 82 -4.51 12.50 -7.49
N GLY A 83 -3.78 13.53 -7.94
CA GLY A 83 -4.24 14.92 -7.91
C GLY A 83 -4.06 15.65 -6.57
N ASN A 84 -3.65 14.97 -5.51
CA ASN A 84 -3.43 15.52 -4.17
C ASN A 84 -2.01 15.25 -3.66
N HIS A 85 -1.49 16.01 -2.69
CA HIS A 85 -0.11 15.84 -2.18
C HIS A 85 0.04 14.63 -1.23
N LEU A 86 -1.03 14.21 -0.58
CA LEU A 86 -1.03 13.13 0.41
C LEU A 86 -2.18 12.16 0.20
N PRO A 87 -2.01 10.89 0.61
CA PRO A 87 -3.11 9.96 0.75
C PRO A 87 -3.88 10.23 2.05
N PHE A 88 -5.13 9.77 2.10
CA PHE A 88 -6.03 9.80 3.26
C PHE A 88 -6.51 11.16 3.73
N TYR A 89 -5.62 12.14 3.89
CA TYR A 89 -5.91 13.44 4.47
C TYR A 89 -6.39 14.42 3.39
N LEU A 90 -7.54 15.05 3.64
CA LEU A 90 -7.95 16.19 2.84
C LEU A 90 -7.18 17.42 3.32
N PRO A 91 -6.58 18.21 2.41
CA PRO A 91 -5.94 19.46 2.78
C PRO A 91 -6.97 20.35 3.50
N ALA A 92 -6.71 20.66 4.77
CA ALA A 92 -7.47 21.70 5.47
C ALA A 92 -7.18 23.07 4.82
N ASP A 93 -8.00 24.09 5.10
CA ASP A 93 -7.83 25.44 4.53
C ASP A 93 -6.44 26.04 4.80
N ASN A 94 -5.74 25.53 5.83
CA ASN A 94 -4.41 25.95 6.24
C ASN A 94 -3.28 25.01 5.80
N TYR A 95 -3.53 24.00 4.96
CA TYR A 95 -2.47 23.16 4.40
C TYR A 95 -1.66 23.96 3.39
N VAL A 96 -0.38 24.16 3.66
CA VAL A 96 0.52 24.88 2.75
C VAL A 96 1.52 23.89 2.15
N PRO A 97 1.43 23.62 0.83
CA PRO A 97 2.42 22.79 0.16
C PRO A 97 3.84 23.34 0.35
N ASP A 98 4.81 22.45 0.50
CA ASP A 98 6.23 22.79 0.71
C ASP A 98 6.55 23.51 2.03
N GLU A 99 5.61 23.50 2.98
CA GLU A 99 5.82 23.85 4.39
C GLU A 99 5.59 22.64 5.31
N ILE A 100 5.78 22.83 6.61
CA ILE A 100 5.46 21.80 7.60
C ILE A 100 3.96 21.73 7.85
N ASN A 101 3.36 20.54 7.83
CA ASN A 101 1.93 20.33 8.09
C ASN A 101 1.71 19.18 9.08
N PRO A 102 0.71 19.26 9.98
CA PRO A 102 0.32 18.12 10.83
C PRO A 102 -0.10 16.88 10.03
N GLU A 103 -0.71 17.05 8.86
CA GLU A 103 -1.12 15.96 7.98
C GLU A 103 0.09 15.19 7.44
N ASP A 104 1.14 15.90 7.05
CA ASP A 104 2.40 15.30 6.58
C ASP A 104 3.05 14.46 7.70
N ILE A 105 3.12 15.03 8.91
CA ILE A 105 3.67 14.35 10.09
C ILE A 105 2.82 13.12 10.44
N ALA A 106 1.49 13.23 10.37
CA ALA A 106 0.57 12.12 10.59
C ALA A 106 0.79 11.01 9.56
N PHE A 107 1.03 11.36 8.29
CA PHE A 107 1.39 10.39 7.26
C PHE A 107 2.73 9.69 7.58
N VAL A 108 3.76 10.42 7.98
CA VAL A 108 5.06 9.82 8.38
C VAL A 108 4.89 8.88 9.59
N LEU A 109 4.07 9.24 10.57
CA LEU A 109 3.76 8.35 11.69
C LEU A 109 2.98 7.11 11.23
N TRP A 110 2.07 7.27 10.27
CA TRP A 110 1.33 6.16 9.67
C TRP A 110 2.28 5.21 8.95
N THR A 111 3.23 5.70 8.14
CA THR A 111 4.19 4.81 7.44
C THR A 111 5.07 4.04 8.41
N LEU A 112 5.29 4.53 9.63
CA LEU A 112 6.04 3.82 10.67
C LEU A 112 5.21 2.68 11.32
N LYS A 113 3.89 2.85 11.46
CA LYS A 113 2.99 1.85 12.07
C LYS A 113 2.37 0.87 11.05
N SER A 114 2.22 1.30 9.81
CA SER A 114 1.66 0.56 8.68
C SER A 114 2.80 0.10 7.77
N GLN A 115 3.38 -1.07 8.04
CA GLN A 115 4.54 -1.59 7.31
C GLN A 115 4.11 -2.66 6.30
N PRO A 116 4.55 -2.57 5.04
CA PRO A 116 4.44 -3.69 4.10
C PRO A 116 5.16 -4.94 4.60
N GLY A 117 4.70 -6.10 4.14
CA GLY A 117 5.31 -7.37 4.51
C GLY A 117 6.75 -7.48 4.00
N SER A 118 7.56 -8.25 4.72
CA SER A 118 8.89 -8.66 4.29
C SER A 118 8.99 -10.19 4.37
N PRO A 119 10.00 -10.85 3.77
CA PRO A 119 10.11 -12.31 3.78
C PRO A 119 10.00 -12.96 5.17
N ASN A 120 10.32 -12.24 6.24
CA ASN A 120 10.30 -12.74 7.62
C ASN A 120 9.24 -12.07 8.52
N GLN A 121 8.39 -11.18 7.98
CA GLN A 121 7.46 -10.41 8.79
C GLN A 121 6.17 -10.11 8.01
N ASN A 122 5.02 -10.41 8.62
CA ASN A 122 3.72 -10.03 8.08
C ASN A 122 3.59 -8.50 8.01
N TYR A 123 2.78 -8.03 7.07
CA TYR A 123 2.45 -6.62 6.99
C TYR A 123 1.67 -6.18 8.25
N THR A 124 1.69 -4.88 8.55
CA THR A 124 0.88 -4.27 9.61
C THR A 124 -0.04 -3.21 9.04
N LEU A 125 -1.23 -3.07 9.61
CA LEU A 125 -2.22 -2.05 9.25
C LEU A 125 -2.46 -1.15 10.46
N PHE A 126 -2.46 0.16 10.22
CA PHE A 126 -2.78 1.16 11.22
C PHE A 126 -3.72 2.21 10.62
N SER A 127 -4.63 2.73 11.44
CA SER A 127 -5.55 3.77 10.98
C SER A 127 -4.81 5.11 10.84
N PRO A 128 -4.91 5.80 9.68
CA PRO A 128 -4.34 7.14 9.53
C PRO A 128 -5.06 8.19 10.40
N TYR A 129 -6.27 7.87 10.89
CA TYR A 129 -7.07 8.73 11.75
C TYR A 129 -7.07 8.30 13.22
N ASP A 130 -6.10 7.49 13.63
CA ASP A 130 -5.94 7.12 15.03
C ASP A 130 -5.69 8.36 15.90
N LYS A 131 -6.41 8.46 17.02
CA LYS A 131 -6.39 9.64 17.91
C LYS A 131 -4.99 9.90 18.50
N GLU A 132 -4.21 8.86 18.78
CA GLU A 132 -2.90 8.96 19.42
C GLU A 132 -1.85 9.37 18.39
N LEU A 133 -1.99 8.88 17.16
CA LEU A 133 -1.23 9.33 16.00
C LEU A 133 -1.45 10.81 15.69
N LEU A 134 -2.70 11.25 15.60
CA LEU A 134 -3.01 12.67 15.34
C LEU A 134 -2.54 13.58 16.49
N ALA A 135 -2.66 13.14 17.75
CA ALA A 135 -2.17 13.88 18.91
C ALA A 135 -0.64 14.01 18.93
N LEU A 136 0.08 12.93 18.60
CA LEU A 136 1.54 12.98 18.47
C LEU A 136 1.95 13.88 17.30
N SER A 137 1.26 13.78 16.16
CA SER A 137 1.50 14.65 15.02
C SER A 137 1.43 16.13 15.42
N GLN A 138 0.36 16.55 16.08
CA GLN A 138 0.21 17.95 16.49
C GLN A 138 1.28 18.38 17.51
N THR A 139 1.70 17.47 18.38
CA THR A 139 2.78 17.73 19.35
C THR A 139 4.10 17.96 18.64
N VAL A 140 4.43 17.13 17.65
CA VAL A 140 5.66 17.23 16.87
C VAL A 140 5.63 18.45 15.96
N TYR A 141 4.49 18.78 15.34
CA TYR A 141 4.31 20.00 14.56
C TYR A 141 4.72 21.25 15.35
N LYS A 142 4.23 21.41 16.58
CA LYS A 142 4.59 22.55 17.44
C LYS A 142 6.09 22.62 17.75
N LEU A 143 6.76 21.47 17.84
CA LEU A 143 8.21 21.41 18.06
C LEU A 143 8.99 21.81 16.80
N MET A 144 8.50 21.43 15.61
CA MET A 144 9.07 21.84 14.32
C MET A 144 8.86 23.33 14.09
N ASP A 145 7.64 23.82 14.27
CA ASP A 145 7.26 25.22 14.12
C ASP A 145 8.12 26.15 14.99
N ALA A 146 8.32 25.81 16.26
CA ALA A 146 9.19 26.56 17.16
C ALA A 146 10.68 26.61 16.75
N ARG A 147 11.10 25.77 15.80
CA ARG A 147 12.48 25.67 15.30
C ARG A 147 12.59 25.95 13.80
N PHE A 148 11.49 26.29 13.14
CA PHE A 148 11.39 26.40 11.69
C PHE A 148 12.39 27.43 11.15
N GLU A 149 12.40 28.62 11.73
CA GLU A 149 13.29 29.73 11.36
C GLU A 149 14.78 29.47 11.67
N GLU A 150 15.08 28.53 12.56
CA GLU A 150 16.45 28.17 12.96
C GLU A 150 17.02 26.99 12.15
N ALA A 151 16.17 26.31 11.38
CA ALA A 151 16.51 25.07 10.71
C ALA A 151 17.45 25.33 9.51
N PRO A 152 18.64 24.70 9.45
CA PRO A 152 19.55 24.91 8.34
C PRO A 152 19.04 24.19 7.08
N ILE A 153 19.02 24.90 5.96
CA ILE A 153 18.71 24.35 4.64
C ILE A 153 19.82 23.39 4.22
N ARG A 154 19.44 22.21 3.72
CA ARG A 154 20.36 21.22 3.17
C ARG A 154 20.30 21.26 1.64
N GLU A 155 21.44 21.49 0.98
CA GLU A 155 21.50 21.51 -0.48
C GLU A 155 21.35 20.11 -1.11
N GLU A 156 21.95 19.10 -0.48
CA GLU A 156 21.88 17.72 -0.97
C GLU A 156 20.52 17.09 -0.64
N ALA A 157 19.86 16.52 -1.64
CA ALA A 157 18.63 15.76 -1.47
C ALA A 157 18.81 14.56 -0.52
N SER A 158 17.81 14.25 0.28
CA SER A 158 17.71 12.95 0.95
C SER A 158 17.22 11.87 -0.02
N SER A 159 17.44 10.60 0.34
CA SER A 159 16.99 9.47 -0.47
C SER A 159 15.48 9.25 -0.35
N CYS A 160 14.77 8.93 -1.43
CA CYS A 160 13.33 8.65 -1.38
C CYS A 160 12.93 7.41 -0.56
N LEU A 161 13.88 6.50 -0.27
CA LEU A 161 13.54 5.24 0.37
C LEU A 161 13.03 5.39 1.81
N TRP A 162 13.31 6.53 2.47
CA TRP A 162 12.91 6.71 3.86
C TRP A 162 11.40 6.93 4.02
N VAL A 163 10.70 7.45 3.00
CA VAL A 163 9.26 7.75 3.07
C VAL A 163 8.43 6.50 2.79
N THR A 164 8.58 5.92 1.60
CA THR A 164 7.74 4.81 1.12
C THR A 164 8.50 3.68 0.42
N GLY A 165 9.84 3.70 0.41
CA GLY A 165 10.67 2.71 -0.28
C GLY A 165 11.00 3.06 -1.74
N THR A 166 11.57 2.09 -2.47
CA THR A 166 12.11 2.24 -3.84
C THR A 166 11.02 2.38 -4.91
N ASP A 167 9.90 1.69 -4.76
CA ASP A 167 9.14 1.28 -5.93
C ASP A 167 8.03 2.27 -6.33
N LEU A 168 7.41 2.93 -5.35
CA LEU A 168 6.21 3.76 -5.55
C LEU A 168 6.35 4.85 -6.64
N PRO A 169 7.46 5.63 -6.71
CA PRO A 169 7.67 6.61 -7.76
C PRO A 169 7.74 6.05 -9.18
N ASP A 170 8.27 4.83 -9.32
CA ASP A 170 8.61 4.24 -10.62
C ASP A 170 7.58 3.22 -11.11
N MET A 171 6.57 2.90 -10.29
CA MET A 171 5.53 1.95 -10.68
C MET A 171 4.65 2.50 -11.81
N PRO A 172 4.55 1.79 -12.96
CA PRO A 172 3.70 2.23 -14.07
C PRO A 172 2.21 2.30 -13.71
N ILE A 173 1.45 2.99 -14.55
CA ILE A 173 -0.02 2.97 -14.52
C ILE A 173 -0.46 2.21 -15.77
N THR A 174 -0.54 0.88 -15.68
CA THR A 174 -0.96 0.05 -16.81
C THR A 174 -2.49 0.01 -16.91
N PRO A 175 -3.11 0.35 -18.06
CA PRO A 175 -4.57 0.23 -18.24
C PRO A 175 -5.06 -1.21 -18.06
N LEU A 176 -6.34 -1.37 -17.68
CA LEU A 176 -6.93 -2.70 -17.61
C LEU A 176 -6.94 -3.38 -19.00
N PRO A 177 -6.53 -4.66 -19.10
CA PRO A 177 -6.58 -5.42 -20.35
C PRO A 177 -8.00 -5.89 -20.68
N GLU A 178 -8.94 -4.95 -20.86
CA GLU A 178 -10.35 -5.26 -21.13
C GLU A 178 -10.57 -5.82 -22.54
N VAL A 179 -11.44 -6.80 -22.65
CA VAL A 179 -11.84 -7.40 -23.93
C VAL A 179 -12.85 -6.50 -24.62
N THR A 180 -12.51 -6.03 -25.81
CA THR A 180 -13.42 -5.30 -26.71
C THR A 180 -13.84 -6.19 -27.88
N PRO A 181 -14.97 -5.92 -28.57
CA PRO A 181 -15.41 -6.70 -29.72
C PRO A 181 -14.34 -6.81 -30.83
N GLU A 182 -13.49 -5.81 -30.97
CA GLU A 182 -12.42 -5.72 -31.97
C GLU A 182 -11.13 -6.44 -31.53
N THR A 183 -11.03 -6.89 -30.27
CA THR A 183 -9.80 -7.50 -29.75
C THR A 183 -9.61 -8.90 -30.34
N LYS A 184 -8.43 -9.15 -30.93
CA LYS A 184 -8.00 -10.51 -31.27
C LYS A 184 -7.65 -11.28 -30.00
N LEU A 185 -8.54 -12.18 -29.59
CA LEU A 185 -8.40 -12.97 -28.37
C LEU A 185 -7.53 -14.21 -28.56
N GLY A 186 -6.79 -14.56 -27.51
CA GLY A 186 -6.15 -15.87 -27.40
C GLY A 186 -7.18 -17.01 -27.32
N ASN A 187 -6.76 -18.23 -27.65
CA ASN A 187 -7.64 -19.41 -27.64
C ASN A 187 -8.25 -19.66 -26.25
N LEU A 188 -7.48 -19.50 -25.16
CA LEU A 188 -7.97 -19.66 -23.79
C LEU A 188 -9.05 -18.63 -23.44
N THR A 189 -8.76 -17.33 -23.60
CA THR A 189 -9.73 -16.26 -23.32
C THR A 189 -11.03 -16.46 -24.10
N SER A 190 -10.93 -16.83 -25.39
CA SER A 190 -12.09 -17.09 -26.24
C SER A 190 -12.98 -18.23 -25.71
N ARG A 191 -12.37 -19.33 -25.24
CA ARG A 191 -13.08 -20.46 -24.63
C ARG A 191 -13.75 -20.06 -23.31
N CYS A 192 -13.07 -19.32 -22.45
CA CYS A 192 -13.63 -18.80 -21.19
C CYS A 192 -14.87 -17.94 -21.44
N LEU A 193 -14.77 -16.96 -22.35
CA LEU A 193 -15.88 -16.06 -22.67
C LEU A 193 -17.05 -16.79 -23.33
N LYS A 194 -16.78 -17.77 -24.20
CA LYS A 194 -17.85 -18.58 -24.78
C LYS A 194 -18.61 -19.38 -23.71
N TYR A 195 -17.90 -20.00 -22.77
CA TYR A 195 -18.50 -20.74 -21.65
C TYR A 195 -19.32 -19.84 -20.73
N SER A 196 -18.80 -18.65 -20.41
CA SER A 196 -19.44 -17.71 -19.48
C SER A 196 -20.50 -16.81 -20.11
N LYS A 197 -20.80 -16.98 -21.41
CA LYS A 197 -21.71 -16.13 -22.20
C LYS A 197 -21.26 -14.65 -22.20
N GLY A 198 -19.97 -14.43 -22.36
CA GLY A 198 -19.33 -13.11 -22.48
C GLY A 198 -18.88 -12.49 -21.16
N LYS A 199 -19.08 -13.16 -20.02
CA LYS A 199 -18.66 -12.64 -18.71
C LYS A 199 -17.16 -12.89 -18.47
N PRO A 200 -16.36 -11.87 -18.12
CA PRO A 200 -14.92 -12.05 -17.96
C PRO A 200 -14.53 -12.76 -16.66
N LEU A 201 -15.39 -12.71 -15.63
CA LEU A 201 -15.18 -13.41 -14.37
C LEU A 201 -15.97 -14.71 -14.31
N LEU A 202 -15.26 -15.81 -14.03
CA LEU A 202 -15.83 -17.14 -13.79
C LEU A 202 -15.52 -17.58 -12.36
N TYR A 203 -16.47 -18.30 -11.76
CA TYR A 203 -16.45 -18.64 -10.34
C TYR A 203 -16.57 -20.16 -10.17
N PHE A 204 -15.68 -20.75 -9.37
CA PHE A 204 -15.69 -22.19 -9.08
C PHE A 204 -15.54 -22.44 -7.58
N THR A 205 -16.40 -23.28 -7.02
CA THR A 205 -16.47 -23.47 -5.56
C THR A 205 -15.27 -24.25 -5.04
N ASN A 206 -14.83 -25.25 -5.80
CA ASN A 206 -13.82 -26.21 -5.39
C ASN A 206 -12.94 -26.62 -6.57
N TYR A 207 -11.80 -27.25 -6.25
CA TYR A 207 -10.80 -27.65 -7.24
C TYR A 207 -11.34 -28.67 -8.25
N LYS A 208 -12.30 -29.52 -7.86
CA LYS A 208 -12.93 -30.49 -8.77
C LYS A 208 -13.69 -29.79 -9.90
N GLU A 209 -14.52 -28.80 -9.58
CA GLU A 209 -15.22 -27.97 -10.58
C GLU A 209 -14.25 -27.25 -11.51
N LEU A 210 -13.16 -26.71 -10.95
CA LEU A 210 -12.10 -26.04 -11.72
C LEU A 210 -11.41 -27.01 -12.69
N CYS A 211 -11.05 -28.21 -12.25
CA CYS A 211 -10.46 -29.25 -13.10
C CYS A 211 -11.39 -29.70 -14.22
N THR A 212 -12.69 -29.87 -13.93
CA THR A 212 -13.69 -30.15 -14.97
C THR A 212 -13.71 -29.05 -16.03
N PHE A 213 -13.63 -27.78 -15.62
CA PHE A 213 -13.52 -26.67 -16.57
C PHE A 213 -12.23 -26.71 -17.41
N PHE A 214 -11.08 -27.00 -16.80
CA PHE A 214 -9.80 -27.12 -17.52
C PHE A 214 -9.83 -28.22 -18.59
N VAL A 215 -10.37 -29.39 -18.25
CA VAL A 215 -10.44 -30.52 -19.19
C VAL A 215 -11.52 -30.29 -20.25
N ASP A 216 -12.76 -30.07 -19.83
CA ASP A 216 -13.91 -30.10 -20.73
C ASP A 216 -14.03 -28.84 -21.59
N ILE A 217 -13.60 -27.68 -21.06
CA ILE A 217 -13.72 -26.39 -21.74
C ILE A 217 -12.39 -25.93 -22.30
N LEU A 218 -11.31 -25.97 -21.51
CA LEU A 218 -9.99 -25.53 -21.97
C LEU A 218 -9.24 -26.61 -22.75
N GLY A 219 -9.68 -27.88 -22.70
CA GLY A 219 -9.06 -28.98 -23.44
C GLY A 219 -7.68 -29.38 -22.91
N TRP A 220 -7.42 -29.15 -21.62
CA TRP A 220 -6.17 -29.58 -20.98
C TRP A 220 -6.16 -31.10 -20.80
N GLU A 221 -4.95 -31.68 -20.69
CA GLU A 221 -4.82 -33.10 -20.43
C GLU A 221 -5.42 -33.48 -19.07
N ASN A 222 -6.24 -34.53 -19.05
CA ASN A 222 -6.84 -35.05 -17.84
C ASN A 222 -5.83 -35.89 -17.03
N LYS A 223 -4.79 -35.23 -16.51
CA LYS A 223 -3.80 -35.82 -15.61
C LYS A 223 -3.46 -34.82 -14.49
N PRO A 224 -3.23 -35.28 -13.24
CA PRO A 224 -3.02 -34.37 -12.10
C PRO A 224 -1.90 -33.33 -12.31
N SER A 225 -0.82 -33.71 -12.98
CA SER A 225 0.31 -32.82 -13.24
C SER A 225 0.02 -31.68 -14.24
N ALA A 226 -1.06 -31.77 -15.01
CA ALA A 226 -1.45 -30.76 -15.99
C ALA A 226 -2.55 -29.81 -15.48
N LEU A 227 -3.07 -30.02 -14.27
CA LEU A 227 -4.26 -29.33 -13.75
C LEU A 227 -3.96 -28.37 -12.60
N LEU A 228 -2.72 -27.89 -12.48
CA LEU A 228 -2.26 -26.97 -11.42
C LEU A 228 -2.40 -27.59 -10.02
N PRO A 229 -1.62 -28.64 -9.70
CA PRO A 229 -1.74 -29.39 -8.44
C PRO A 229 -1.57 -28.53 -7.18
N ASP A 230 -0.87 -27.40 -7.26
CA ASP A 230 -0.71 -26.45 -6.14
C ASP A 230 -2.05 -25.84 -5.67
N LEU A 231 -3.10 -25.94 -6.49
CA LEU A 231 -4.45 -25.47 -6.18
C LEU A 231 -5.35 -26.54 -5.54
N GLU A 232 -4.89 -27.79 -5.38
CA GLU A 232 -5.73 -28.92 -4.97
C GLU A 232 -6.46 -28.70 -3.64
N HIS A 233 -5.78 -28.05 -2.69
CA HIS A 233 -6.32 -27.76 -1.36
C HIS A 233 -6.93 -26.35 -1.24
N LYS A 234 -7.05 -25.64 -2.35
CA LYS A 234 -7.64 -24.30 -2.42
C LYS A 234 -9.11 -24.40 -2.85
N LYS A 235 -9.85 -23.31 -2.65
CA LYS A 235 -11.28 -23.22 -2.94
C LYS A 235 -11.67 -21.82 -3.37
N GLU A 236 -12.92 -21.64 -3.75
CA GLU A 236 -13.51 -20.32 -4.03
C GLU A 236 -12.70 -19.54 -5.06
N PHE A 237 -12.54 -20.16 -6.23
CA PHE A 237 -11.71 -19.66 -7.31
C PHE A 237 -12.43 -18.58 -8.11
N VAL A 238 -11.65 -17.59 -8.52
CA VAL A 238 -12.05 -16.58 -9.49
C VAL A 238 -11.08 -16.67 -10.67
N ILE A 239 -11.62 -16.90 -11.85
CA ILE A 239 -10.89 -16.78 -13.10
C ILE A 239 -11.22 -15.44 -13.73
N TYR A 240 -10.20 -14.66 -14.09
CA TYR A 240 -10.36 -13.47 -14.93
C TYR A 240 -9.82 -13.74 -16.33
N ALA A 241 -10.73 -13.82 -17.31
CA ALA A 241 -10.41 -13.90 -18.72
C ALA A 241 -10.28 -12.47 -19.30
N ASN A 242 -9.09 -12.12 -19.78
CA ASN A 242 -8.75 -10.79 -20.25
C ASN A 242 -7.91 -10.86 -21.56
N THR A 243 -7.49 -9.72 -22.11
CA THR A 243 -6.74 -9.71 -23.38
C THR A 243 -5.35 -10.32 -23.30
N LYS A 244 -4.76 -10.39 -22.10
CA LYS A 244 -3.47 -11.06 -21.85
C LYS A 244 -3.61 -12.58 -21.69
N GLY A 245 -4.80 -13.08 -21.39
CA GLY A 245 -5.07 -14.49 -21.21
C GLY A 245 -6.06 -14.76 -20.08
N MET A 246 -5.65 -15.60 -19.14
CA MET A 246 -6.48 -16.03 -18.02
C MET A 246 -5.67 -15.95 -16.73
N LEU A 247 -6.20 -15.23 -15.73
CA LEU A 247 -5.65 -15.17 -14.38
C LEU A 247 -6.53 -16.00 -13.44
N ILE A 248 -5.93 -16.60 -12.42
CA ILE A 248 -6.64 -17.43 -11.44
C ILE A 248 -6.28 -16.92 -10.04
N ALA A 249 -7.30 -16.72 -9.23
CA ALA A 249 -7.20 -16.47 -7.80
C ALA A 249 -8.02 -17.49 -7.03
N HIS A 250 -7.71 -17.68 -5.74
CA HIS A 250 -8.45 -18.59 -4.85
C HIS A 250 -8.77 -17.88 -3.53
N ASN A 251 -9.77 -18.34 -2.79
CA ASN A 251 -10.25 -17.76 -1.53
C ASN A 251 -10.73 -16.30 -1.61
N VAL A 252 -10.80 -15.71 -2.81
CA VAL A 252 -11.21 -14.32 -3.02
C VAL A 252 -12.64 -14.18 -3.53
N ALA A 253 -13.27 -15.26 -3.99
CA ALA A 253 -14.60 -15.19 -4.62
C ALA A 253 -15.68 -14.56 -3.71
N ALA A 254 -15.56 -14.73 -2.38
CA ALA A 254 -16.49 -14.11 -1.43
C ALA A 254 -16.53 -12.58 -1.51
N CYS A 255 -15.48 -11.94 -2.06
CA CYS A 255 -15.37 -10.48 -2.14
C CYS A 255 -16.08 -9.88 -3.38
N PHE A 256 -16.34 -10.66 -4.42
CA PHE A 256 -16.82 -10.16 -5.71
C PHE A 256 -18.35 -10.17 -5.80
N ARG A 257 -18.99 -8.99 -5.66
CA ARG A 257 -20.45 -8.85 -5.72
C ARG A 257 -20.96 -8.86 -7.16
N GLU A 258 -21.25 -10.05 -7.69
CA GLU A 258 -21.91 -10.24 -8.98
C GLU A 258 -23.12 -11.18 -8.87
N ALA A 259 -24.15 -10.94 -9.69
CA ALA A 259 -25.38 -11.73 -9.65
C ALA A 259 -25.17 -13.23 -9.96
N HIS A 260 -24.12 -13.58 -10.70
CA HIS A 260 -23.77 -14.97 -11.02
C HIS A 260 -22.63 -15.54 -10.16
N ASN A 261 -22.18 -14.81 -9.13
CA ASN A 261 -21.25 -15.35 -8.15
C ASN A 261 -22.04 -15.93 -6.95
N PRO A 262 -22.17 -17.27 -6.84
CA PRO A 262 -22.89 -17.89 -5.73
C PRO A 262 -22.15 -17.84 -4.40
N MET A 263 -20.87 -17.46 -4.39
CA MET A 263 -19.99 -17.48 -3.21
C MET A 263 -19.83 -16.13 -2.52
N TYR A 264 -20.37 -15.05 -3.10
CA TYR A 264 -20.27 -13.71 -2.52
C TYR A 264 -20.85 -13.68 -1.10
N ASP A 265 -20.08 -13.11 -0.17
CA ASP A 265 -20.47 -12.94 1.22
C ASP A 265 -19.95 -11.59 1.72
N ALA A 266 -20.87 -10.65 1.96
CA ALA A 266 -20.53 -9.29 2.37
C ALA A 266 -19.75 -9.24 3.69
N LYS A 267 -20.04 -10.14 4.65
CA LYS A 267 -19.36 -10.15 5.95
C LYS A 267 -17.94 -10.65 5.82
N ARG A 268 -17.71 -11.69 5.04
CA ARG A 268 -16.37 -12.21 4.75
C ARG A 268 -15.57 -11.21 3.91
N ALA A 269 -16.19 -10.58 2.92
CA ALA A 269 -15.56 -9.52 2.14
C ALA A 269 -15.04 -8.38 3.04
N ALA A 270 -15.84 -7.97 4.02
CA ALA A 270 -15.46 -6.95 4.99
C ALA A 270 -14.36 -7.43 5.96
N ALA A 271 -14.42 -8.68 6.40
CA ALA A 271 -13.49 -9.21 7.39
C ALA A 271 -12.11 -9.60 6.83
N GLU A 272 -12.03 -10.02 5.57
CA GLU A 272 -10.82 -10.65 5.00
C GLU A 272 -10.40 -10.05 3.66
N GLY A 273 -11.27 -9.31 2.96
CA GLY A 273 -11.01 -8.90 1.57
C GLY A 273 -9.83 -7.93 1.40
N TYR A 274 -9.44 -7.23 2.47
CA TYR A 274 -8.30 -6.29 2.42
C TYR A 274 -6.97 -7.00 2.15
N ASP A 275 -6.87 -8.31 2.40
CA ASP A 275 -5.67 -9.11 2.06
C ASP A 275 -5.33 -9.02 0.57
N MET A 276 -6.32 -8.87 -0.31
CA MET A 276 -6.10 -8.69 -1.75
C MET A 276 -5.26 -7.43 -2.07
N PHE A 277 -5.31 -6.41 -1.21
CA PHE A 277 -4.59 -5.15 -1.38
C PHE A 277 -3.26 -5.13 -0.64
N CYS A 278 -3.10 -5.97 0.38
CA CYS A 278 -1.99 -5.87 1.33
C CYS A 278 -1.00 -7.05 1.27
N GLN A 279 -1.42 -8.21 0.77
CA GLN A 279 -0.62 -9.42 0.78
C GLN A 279 -0.12 -9.77 -0.63
N PRO A 280 1.21 -9.76 -0.86
CA PRO A 280 1.80 -10.23 -2.11
C PRO A 280 1.32 -11.62 -2.53
N GLY A 281 0.92 -11.77 -3.79
CA GLY A 281 0.48 -13.04 -4.37
C GLY A 281 -0.91 -13.50 -3.97
N TYR A 282 -1.65 -12.74 -3.15
CA TYR A 282 -3.00 -13.14 -2.70
C TYR A 282 -4.05 -13.02 -3.80
N CYS A 283 -4.01 -11.94 -4.58
CA CYS A 283 -4.88 -11.72 -5.74
C CYS A 283 -4.04 -11.17 -6.91
N PRO A 284 -4.16 -11.73 -8.13
CA PRO A 284 -3.59 -11.12 -9.32
C PRO A 284 -4.10 -9.67 -9.46
N PHE A 285 -3.18 -8.74 -9.70
CA PHE A 285 -3.52 -7.32 -9.66
C PHE A 285 -4.51 -6.88 -10.73
N ASP A 286 -4.40 -7.40 -11.96
CA ASP A 286 -5.37 -7.10 -13.02
C ASP A 286 -6.81 -7.52 -12.62
N LEU A 287 -6.97 -8.60 -11.83
CA LEU A 287 -8.26 -9.01 -11.28
C LEU A 287 -8.72 -8.06 -10.16
N LEU A 288 -7.83 -7.68 -9.24
CA LEU A 288 -8.13 -6.71 -8.18
C LEU A 288 -8.58 -5.36 -8.77
N LYS A 289 -7.81 -4.85 -9.72
CA LYS A 289 -8.07 -3.61 -10.44
C LYS A 289 -9.39 -3.68 -11.21
N TYR A 290 -9.69 -4.81 -11.85
CA TYR A 290 -10.98 -5.02 -12.50
C TYR A 290 -12.13 -4.95 -11.48
N GLY A 291 -11.96 -5.61 -10.33
CA GLY A 291 -12.93 -5.61 -9.24
C GLY A 291 -13.26 -4.20 -8.73
N MET A 292 -12.24 -3.37 -8.51
CA MET A 292 -12.42 -1.97 -8.10
C MET A 292 -13.02 -1.11 -9.21
N ALA A 293 -12.52 -1.22 -10.45
CA ALA A 293 -12.99 -0.41 -11.57
C ALA A 293 -14.46 -0.68 -11.94
N LYS A 294 -14.94 -1.92 -11.77
CA LYS A 294 -16.35 -2.27 -12.01
C LYS A 294 -17.24 -2.09 -10.77
N GLY A 295 -16.68 -1.68 -9.63
CA GLY A 295 -17.45 -1.48 -8.38
C GLY A 295 -18.01 -2.78 -7.80
N ILE A 296 -17.35 -3.92 -8.06
CA ILE A 296 -17.78 -5.26 -7.61
C ILE A 296 -17.01 -5.76 -6.39
N LEU A 297 -16.18 -4.90 -5.76
CA LEU A 297 -15.60 -5.13 -4.43
C LEU A 297 -16.18 -4.16 -3.37
N PRO A 298 -17.51 -3.97 -3.29
CA PRO A 298 -18.13 -2.86 -2.58
C PRO A 298 -18.08 -2.99 -1.06
N ASP A 299 -17.76 -4.16 -0.51
CA ASP A 299 -17.80 -4.42 0.94
C ASP A 299 -16.42 -4.67 1.54
N VAL A 300 -15.37 -4.63 0.73
CA VAL A 300 -14.01 -4.75 1.24
C VAL A 300 -13.68 -3.49 2.06
N GLU A 301 -13.13 -3.71 3.25
CA GLU A 301 -12.71 -2.66 4.17
C GLU A 301 -11.44 -3.02 4.92
N LEU A 302 -10.67 -2.01 5.32
CA LEU A 302 -9.55 -2.21 6.25
C LEU A 302 -10.08 -2.52 7.66
N PRO A 303 -9.36 -3.31 8.48
CA PRO A 303 -9.83 -3.82 9.77
C PRO A 303 -9.73 -2.77 10.89
N PHE A 304 -10.26 -1.57 10.67
CA PHE A 304 -10.32 -0.48 11.64
C PHE A 304 -11.48 0.50 11.31
N PRO A 305 -11.88 1.39 12.24
CA PRO A 305 -12.96 2.34 12.00
C PRO A 305 -12.77 3.18 10.74
N LYS A 306 -13.84 3.35 9.95
CA LYS A 306 -13.83 4.01 8.62
C LYS A 306 -12.95 3.32 7.57
N GLY A 307 -12.51 2.08 7.81
CA GLY A 307 -11.64 1.33 6.91
C GLY A 307 -12.21 1.16 5.51
N LYS A 308 -13.54 1.05 5.37
CA LYS A 308 -14.22 0.97 4.07
C LYS A 308 -14.02 2.21 3.24
N GLU A 309 -14.33 3.38 3.80
CA GLU A 309 -14.21 4.67 3.12
C GLU A 309 -12.76 4.90 2.68
N ILE A 310 -11.81 4.68 3.60
CA ILE A 310 -10.39 4.88 3.36
C ILE A 310 -9.90 3.95 2.25
N LEU A 311 -10.24 2.66 2.30
CA LEU A 311 -9.87 1.71 1.26
C LEU A 311 -10.45 2.14 -0.09
N GLN A 312 -11.76 2.36 -0.18
CA GLN A 312 -12.44 2.62 -1.45
C GLN A 312 -11.94 3.92 -2.13
N GLN A 313 -11.59 4.94 -1.34
CA GLN A 313 -11.05 6.20 -1.86
C GLN A 313 -9.55 6.12 -2.23
N ASN A 314 -8.77 5.26 -1.57
CA ASN A 314 -7.30 5.24 -1.67
C ASN A 314 -6.74 3.88 -2.13
N TRP A 315 -7.57 3.02 -2.72
CA TRP A 315 -7.25 1.61 -2.95
C TRP A 315 -5.98 1.40 -3.79
N ASP A 316 -5.77 2.22 -4.82
CA ASP A 316 -4.61 2.11 -5.73
C ASP A 316 -3.34 2.47 -4.98
N PHE A 317 -3.35 3.56 -4.19
CA PHE A 317 -2.22 3.91 -3.32
C PHE A 317 -1.92 2.82 -2.30
N ILE A 318 -2.94 2.30 -1.61
CA ILE A 318 -2.78 1.24 -0.61
C ILE A 318 -2.17 0.00 -1.24
N ALA A 319 -2.68 -0.43 -2.40
CA ALA A 319 -2.15 -1.59 -3.11
C ALA A 319 -0.70 -1.36 -3.58
N ARG A 320 -0.34 -0.19 -4.12
CA ARG A 320 1.05 0.13 -4.46
C ARG A 320 1.97 0.10 -3.24
N TYR A 321 1.50 0.69 -2.14
CA TYR A 321 2.26 0.80 -0.90
C TYR A 321 2.58 -0.58 -0.29
N TYR A 322 1.58 -1.47 -0.23
CA TYR A 322 1.76 -2.79 0.39
C TYR A 322 2.29 -3.86 -0.56
N LEU A 323 1.86 -3.88 -1.83
CA LEU A 323 2.28 -4.92 -2.78
C LEU A 323 3.66 -4.65 -3.37
N ARG A 324 4.12 -3.38 -3.42
CA ARG A 324 5.47 -3.02 -3.88
C ARG A 324 5.77 -3.60 -5.27
N GLN A 325 6.93 -4.24 -5.45
CA GLN A 325 7.30 -4.97 -6.68
C GLN A 325 6.27 -6.02 -7.14
N TYR A 326 5.34 -6.47 -6.29
CA TYR A 326 4.26 -7.40 -6.64
C TYR A 326 2.98 -6.71 -7.12
N TYR A 327 2.99 -5.37 -7.23
CA TYR A 327 1.84 -4.57 -7.63
C TYR A 327 1.43 -4.86 -9.07
N GLU A 328 2.35 -4.81 -10.03
CA GLU A 328 2.10 -5.35 -11.37
C GLU A 328 2.80 -6.69 -11.45
N GLY A 329 2.04 -7.79 -11.35
CA GLY A 329 2.61 -9.13 -11.55
C GLY A 329 3.18 -9.26 -12.96
N GLU A 330 4.33 -9.92 -13.10
CA GLU A 330 4.80 -10.43 -14.40
C GLU A 330 3.83 -11.46 -14.99
#